data_AF-A0A9E2BER5-F1
#
_entry.id   AF-A0A9E2BER5-F1
#
_cell.length_a   1.000
_cell.length_b   1.000
_cell.length_c   1.000
_cell.angle_alpha   90.00
_cell.angle_beta   90.00
_cell.angle_gamma   90.00
#
_symmetry.space_group_name_H-M   'P 1'
#
loop_
_entity.id
_entity.type
_entity.pdbx_description
1 polymer ?
#
loop_
_entity_poly.entity_id
_entity_poly.type
_entity_poly.pdbx_seq_one_letter_code
_entity_poly.pdbx_strand_id
1 'polypeptide(L)'
;MDLATLIGFIAGSVIILMAIVLGGDAATFVNVPSILVVVGGTAAATFMKFPMADCIYALKTGVGMAFKDDMQNPSELVERIKDLANRARKDGLLALEDEPVNNEFFQKGIQLCVDGQQPEFVKKVLDNDMEKSIERMELGAEIYQGIGDAAPAFGMIGT
;
A
#
# COMPACT_ATOMS: atom_id res chain seq x y z
N MET A 1 -11.58 -6.66 2.84
CA MET A 1 -10.86 -5.99 3.95
C MET A 1 -10.06 -7.06 4.65
N ASP A 2 -8.80 -6.79 4.99
CA ASP A 2 -8.01 -7.77 5.71
C ASP A 2 -8.49 -7.86 7.18
N LEU A 3 -9.20 -8.94 7.48
CA LEU A 3 -9.79 -9.19 8.78
C LEU A 3 -8.70 -9.40 9.85
N ALA A 4 -7.55 -9.98 9.48
CA ALA A 4 -6.46 -10.23 10.41
C ALA A 4 -5.85 -8.91 10.91
N THR A 5 -5.51 -7.99 10.00
CA THR A 5 -5.01 -6.65 10.36
C THR A 5 -6.02 -5.88 11.21
N LEU A 6 -7.32 -5.93 10.86
CA LEU A 6 -8.36 -5.24 11.63
C LEU A 6 -8.52 -5.81 13.06
N ILE A 7 -8.63 -7.13 13.19
CA ILE A 7 -8.78 -7.78 14.51
C ILE A 7 -7.54 -7.53 15.36
N GLY A 8 -6.34 -7.67 14.78
CA GLY A 8 -5.08 -7.43 15.49
C GLY A 8 -4.98 -6.01 16.03
N PHE A 9 -5.30 -5.01 15.20
CA PHE A 9 -5.27 -3.61 15.58
C PHE A 9 -6.27 -3.29 16.71
N ILE A 10 -7.52 -3.77 16.60
CA ILE A 10 -8.56 -3.54 17.60
C ILE A 10 -8.19 -4.25 18.92
N ALA A 11 -7.82 -5.53 18.86
CA ALA A 11 -7.48 -6.32 20.05
C ALA A 11 -6.29 -5.71 20.80
N GLY A 12 -5.23 -5.34 20.10
CA GLY A 12 -4.05 -4.69 20.70
C GLY A 12 -4.40 -3.38 21.39
N SER A 13 -5.15 -2.52 20.70
CA SER A 13 -5.59 -1.22 21.24
C SER A 13 -6.49 -1.37 22.47
N VAL A 14 -7.44 -2.32 22.44
CA VAL A 14 -8.36 -2.59 23.56
C VAL A 14 -7.61 -3.12 24.79
N ILE A 15 -6.62 -4.01 24.61
CA ILE A 15 -5.80 -4.53 25.71
C ILE A 15 -5.01 -3.39 26.38
N ILE A 16 -4.38 -2.51 25.59
CA ILE A 16 -3.63 -1.35 26.10
C ILE A 16 -4.56 -0.40 26.87
N LEU A 17 -5.72 -0.06 26.29
CA LEU A 17 -6.68 0.83 26.94
C LEU A 17 -7.25 0.24 28.24
N MET A 18 -7.57 -1.06 28.26
CA MET A 18 -8.00 -1.74 29.48
C MET A 18 -6.91 -1.71 30.56
N ALA A 19 -5.64 -1.93 30.19
CA ALA A 19 -4.53 -1.86 31.13
C ALA A 19 -4.39 -0.46 31.75
N ILE A 20 -4.56 0.61 30.96
CA ILE A 20 -4.52 2.00 31.45
C ILE A 20 -5.64 2.27 32.44
N VAL A 21 -6.89 1.89 32.11
CA VAL A 21 -8.06 2.14 32.96
C VAL A 21 -8.00 1.33 34.27
N LEU A 22 -7.51 0.09 34.21
CA LEU A 22 -7.32 -0.75 35.40
C LEU A 22 -6.12 -0.30 36.26
N GLY A 23 -5.12 0.32 35.63
CA GLY A 23 -3.85 0.71 36.27
C GLY A 23 -3.90 2.01 37.08
N GLY A 24 -4.98 2.80 36.99
CA GLY A 24 -5.15 4.03 37.78
C GLY A 24 -5.64 5.22 36.96
N ASP A 25 -5.10 6.41 37.21
CA ASP A 25 -5.53 7.63 36.53
C ASP A 25 -4.99 7.69 35.09
N ALA A 26 -5.89 7.55 34.11
CA ALA A 26 -5.58 7.62 32.69
C ALA A 26 -4.93 8.96 32.28
N ALA A 27 -5.15 10.04 33.03
CA ALA A 27 -4.54 11.34 32.74
C ALA A 27 -3.01 11.31 32.87
N THR A 28 -2.46 10.38 33.67
CA THR A 28 -1.01 10.22 33.84
C THR A 28 -0.29 9.73 32.58
N PHE A 29 -1.00 9.08 31.66
CA PHE A 29 -0.46 8.58 30.40
C PHE A 29 -0.40 9.65 29.30
N VAL A 30 -1.00 10.83 29.52
CA VAL A 30 -1.03 11.92 28.54
C VAL A 30 -0.04 13.01 28.93
N ASN A 31 1.19 12.90 28.42
CA ASN A 31 2.24 13.91 28.60
C ASN A 31 2.48 14.66 27.28
N VAL A 32 2.06 15.93 27.22
CA VAL A 32 2.18 16.76 26.01
C VAL A 32 3.65 16.92 25.55
N PRO A 33 4.62 17.25 26.44
CA PRO A 33 6.05 17.25 26.08
C PRO A 33 6.53 15.93 25.47
N SER A 34 6.26 14.78 26.09
CA SER A 34 6.70 13.48 25.60
C SER A 34 6.06 13.14 24.25
N ILE A 35 4.78 13.46 24.05
CA ILE A 35 4.11 13.29 22.75
C ILE A 35 4.80 14.13 21.67
N LEU A 36 5.17 15.39 21.97
CA LEU A 36 5.86 16.25 21.02
C LEU A 36 7.23 15.69 20.64
N VAL A 37 8.00 15.17 21.61
CA VAL A 37 9.30 14.54 21.36
C VAL A 37 9.15 13.28 20.51
N VAL A 38 8.21 12.40 20.84
CA VAL A 38 7.99 11.15 20.10
C VAL A 38 7.48 11.43 18.70
N VAL A 39 6.39 12.16 18.56
CA VAL A 39 5.76 12.41 17.24
C VAL A 39 6.64 13.31 16.39
N GLY A 40 7.12 14.42 16.96
CA GLY A 40 7.96 15.38 16.25
C GLY A 40 9.35 14.82 15.92
N GLY A 41 9.98 14.12 16.86
CA GLY A 41 11.27 13.48 16.66
C GLY A 41 11.21 12.36 15.63
N THR A 42 10.19 11.50 15.71
CA THR A 42 9.97 10.43 14.71
C THR A 42 9.74 11.03 13.33
N ALA A 43 8.85 12.01 13.19
CA ALA A 43 8.59 12.65 11.91
C ALA A 43 9.85 13.31 11.32
N ALA A 44 10.61 14.03 12.14
CA ALA A 44 11.87 14.64 11.72
C ALA A 44 12.89 13.59 11.26
N ALA A 45 13.07 12.51 12.03
CA ALA A 45 13.97 11.41 11.67
C ALA A 45 13.53 10.70 10.38
N THR A 46 12.23 10.47 10.19
CA THR A 46 11.69 9.90 8.96
C THR A 46 11.97 10.82 7.76
N PHE A 47 11.78 12.13 7.88
CA PHE A 47 12.09 13.08 6.81
C PHE A 47 13.60 13.28 6.57
N MET A 48 14.45 12.97 7.54
CA MET A 48 15.90 12.93 7.31
C MET A 48 16.32 11.69 6.52
N LYS A 49 15.59 10.57 6.68
CA LYS A 49 15.92 9.29 6.04
C LYS A 49 15.30 9.14 4.64
N PHE A 50 14.13 9.74 4.40
CA PHE A 50 13.37 9.53 3.17
C PHE A 50 12.88 10.85 2.54
N PRO A 51 12.70 10.92 1.21
CA PRO A 51 12.15 12.11 0.56
C PRO A 51 10.73 12.42 1.05
N MET A 52 10.47 13.70 1.31
CA MET A 52 9.18 14.15 1.88
C MET A 52 7.97 13.77 1.01
N ALA A 53 8.11 13.80 -0.32
CA ALA A 53 7.04 13.42 -1.24
C ALA A 53 6.62 11.94 -1.05
N ASP A 54 7.60 11.05 -0.90
CA ASP A 54 7.37 9.62 -0.71
C ASP A 54 6.79 9.33 0.67
N CYS A 55 7.25 10.03 1.71
CA CYS A 55 6.65 9.94 3.05
C CYS A 55 5.17 10.31 3.04
N ILE A 56 4.81 11.44 2.40
CA ILE A 56 3.41 11.88 2.32
C ILE A 56 2.59 10.89 1.50
N TYR A 57 3.13 10.37 0.40
CA TYR A 57 2.47 9.36 -0.42
C TYR A 57 2.21 8.09 0.39
N ALA A 58 3.24 7.54 1.03
CA ALA A 58 3.16 6.34 1.85
C ALA A 58 2.14 6.49 2.99
N LEU A 59 2.12 7.63 3.68
CA LEU A 59 1.14 7.89 4.75
C LEU A 59 -0.31 7.97 4.23
N LYS A 60 -0.51 8.54 3.04
CA LYS A 60 -1.85 8.66 2.42
C LYS A 60 -2.39 7.31 1.93
N THR A 61 -1.53 6.49 1.33
CA THR A 61 -1.93 5.24 0.69
C THR A 61 -1.85 4.04 1.63
N GLY A 62 -0.88 4.03 2.54
CA GLY A 62 -0.55 2.88 3.38
C GLY A 62 -1.66 2.45 4.32
N VAL A 63 -2.37 3.40 4.95
CA VAL A 63 -3.53 3.06 5.80
C VAL A 63 -4.64 2.42 4.96
N GLY A 64 -4.93 2.96 3.78
CA GLY A 64 -5.93 2.38 2.88
C GLY A 64 -5.56 0.97 2.41
N MET A 65 -4.28 0.76 2.08
CA MET A 65 -3.77 -0.54 1.63
C MET A 65 -3.74 -1.57 2.76
N ALA A 66 -3.38 -1.19 3.99
CA ALA A 66 -3.27 -2.11 5.12
C ALA A 66 -4.61 -2.75 5.52
N PHE A 67 -5.73 -2.04 5.33
CA PHE A 67 -7.07 -2.54 5.68
C PHE A 67 -7.89 -3.03 4.48
N LYS A 68 -7.46 -2.74 3.25
CA LYS A 68 -8.11 -3.26 2.03
C LYS A 68 -7.61 -4.66 1.73
N ASP A 69 -8.54 -5.51 1.31
CA ASP A 69 -8.22 -6.79 0.69
C ASP A 69 -8.53 -6.61 -0.79
N ASP A 70 -7.52 -6.18 -1.54
CA ASP A 70 -7.62 -5.88 -2.98
C ASP A 70 -6.84 -6.93 -3.80
N MET A 71 -6.62 -8.12 -3.22
CA MET A 71 -6.02 -9.25 -3.92
C MET A 71 -7.06 -9.82 -4.90
N GLN A 72 -6.96 -9.39 -6.17
CA GLN A 72 -7.64 -10.05 -7.27
C GLN A 72 -7.25 -11.52 -7.29
N ASN A 73 -8.24 -12.41 -7.41
CA ASN A 73 -7.99 -13.84 -7.45
C ASN A 73 -7.16 -14.20 -8.70
N PRO A 74 -5.94 -14.77 -8.54
CA PRO A 74 -5.10 -15.09 -9.69
C PRO A 74 -5.79 -16.03 -10.70
N SER A 75 -6.65 -16.94 -10.21
CA SER A 75 -7.40 -17.85 -11.09
C SER A 75 -8.41 -17.11 -11.96
N GLU A 76 -9.13 -16.14 -11.39
CA GLU A 76 -10.08 -15.30 -12.14
C GLU A 76 -9.36 -14.43 -13.18
N LEU A 77 -8.18 -13.92 -12.87
CA LEU A 77 -7.36 -13.18 -13.82
C LEU A 77 -6.91 -14.04 -15.00
N VAL A 78 -6.50 -15.29 -14.74
CA VAL A 78 -6.11 -16.22 -15.81
C VAL A 78 -7.30 -16.55 -16.72
N GLU A 79 -8.47 -16.82 -16.15
CA GLU A 79 -9.68 -17.04 -16.94
C GLU A 79 -10.05 -15.82 -17.77
N ARG A 80 -9.99 -14.62 -17.18
CA ARG A 80 -10.24 -13.36 -17.88
C ARG A 80 -9.29 -13.15 -19.05
N ILE A 81 -8.00 -13.42 -18.88
CA ILE A 81 -7.00 -13.33 -19.96
C ILE A 81 -7.32 -14.32 -21.08
N LYS A 82 -7.73 -15.55 -20.75
CA LYS A 82 -8.12 -16.55 -21.77
C LYS A 82 -9.33 -16.08 -22.58
N ASP A 83 -10.34 -15.50 -21.94
CA ASP A 83 -11.51 -14.97 -22.61
C ASP A 83 -11.16 -13.82 -23.56
N LEU A 84 -10.33 -12.88 -23.11
CA LEU A 84 -9.80 -11.80 -23.93
C LEU A 84 -9.01 -12.33 -25.14
N ALA A 85 -8.14 -13.32 -24.93
CA ALA A 85 -7.38 -13.94 -26.01
C ALA A 85 -8.27 -14.65 -27.04
N ASN A 86 -9.32 -15.34 -26.59
CA ASN A 86 -10.30 -15.99 -27.46
C ASN A 86 -11.09 -14.97 -28.29
N ARG A 87 -11.48 -13.85 -27.70
CA ARG A 87 -12.18 -12.75 -28.37
C ARG A 87 -11.27 -12.09 -29.40
N ALA A 88 -10.04 -11.75 -29.02
CA ALA A 88 -9.02 -11.21 -29.93
C ALA A 88 -8.78 -12.10 -31.15
N ARG A 89 -8.81 -13.44 -30.97
CA ARG A 89 -8.63 -14.40 -32.07
C ARG A 89 -9.82 -14.46 -33.03
N LYS A 90 -11.05 -14.24 -32.55
CA LYS A 90 -12.27 -14.31 -33.36
C LYS A 90 -12.56 -12.98 -34.07
N ASP A 91 -12.49 -11.90 -33.32
CA ASP A 91 -12.99 -10.58 -33.72
C ASP A 91 -11.86 -9.57 -34.02
N GLY A 92 -10.60 -9.96 -33.76
CA GLY A 92 -9.42 -9.10 -33.88
C GLY A 92 -9.14 -8.28 -32.61
N LEU A 93 -8.00 -7.59 -32.59
CA LEU A 93 -7.55 -6.83 -31.41
C LEU A 93 -8.41 -5.61 -31.10
N LEU A 94 -8.97 -4.94 -32.13
CA LEU A 94 -9.86 -3.78 -31.95
C LEU A 94 -11.12 -4.12 -31.14
N ALA A 95 -11.57 -5.38 -31.18
CA ALA A 95 -12.73 -5.82 -30.40
C ALA A 95 -12.50 -5.79 -28.88
N LEU A 96 -11.26 -5.55 -28.43
CA LEU A 96 -10.89 -5.42 -27.02
C LEU A 96 -11.04 -3.98 -26.50
N GLU A 97 -11.22 -2.96 -27.35
CA GLU A 97 -11.38 -1.56 -26.90
C GLU A 97 -12.64 -1.37 -26.04
N ASP A 98 -13.71 -2.08 -26.36
CA ASP A 98 -15.01 -1.97 -25.70
C ASP A 98 -15.08 -2.78 -24.39
N GLU A 99 -14.01 -3.46 -23.99
CA GLU A 99 -14.05 -4.32 -22.82
C GLU A 99 -13.90 -3.50 -21.53
N PRO A 100 -14.90 -3.51 -20.62
CA PRO A 100 -14.76 -2.83 -19.34
C PRO A 100 -13.76 -3.59 -18.47
N VAL A 101 -12.60 -2.98 -18.25
CA VAL A 101 -11.56 -3.48 -17.36
C VAL A 101 -11.34 -2.48 -16.25
N ASN A 102 -11.65 -2.87 -15.01
CA ASN A 102 -11.51 -2.01 -13.84
C ASN A 102 -10.05 -1.83 -13.38
N ASN A 103 -9.13 -2.63 -13.89
CA ASN A 103 -7.72 -2.59 -13.53
C ASN A 103 -6.93 -1.80 -14.58
N GLU A 104 -6.40 -0.64 -14.18
CA GLU A 104 -5.63 0.28 -15.04
C GLU A 104 -4.43 -0.40 -15.71
N PHE A 105 -3.76 -1.33 -15.01
CA PHE A 105 -2.63 -2.09 -15.54
C PHE A 105 -3.05 -2.96 -16.73
N PHE A 106 -4.17 -3.67 -16.59
CA PHE A 106 -4.71 -4.49 -17.68
C PHE A 106 -5.20 -3.64 -18.85
N GLN A 107 -5.89 -2.53 -18.57
CA GLN A 107 -6.38 -1.63 -19.61
C GLN A 107 -5.24 -1.07 -20.47
N LYS A 108 -4.14 -0.65 -19.83
CA LYS A 108 -2.93 -0.19 -20.51
C LYS A 108 -2.32 -1.28 -21.41
N GLY A 109 -2.26 -2.52 -20.93
CA GLY A 109 -1.79 -3.65 -21.73
C GLY A 109 -2.66 -3.93 -22.96
N ILE A 110 -3.99 -3.89 -22.80
CA ILE A 110 -4.94 -4.04 -23.92
C ILE A 110 -4.75 -2.92 -24.93
N GLN A 111 -4.64 -1.67 -24.49
CA GLN A 111 -4.49 -0.51 -25.37
C GLN A 111 -3.22 -0.59 -26.21
N LEU A 112 -2.08 -0.97 -25.62
CA LEU A 112 -0.84 -1.17 -26.37
C LEU A 112 -0.94 -2.28 -27.44
N CYS A 113 -1.71 -3.33 -27.15
CA CYS A 113 -1.99 -4.39 -28.12
C CYS A 113 -2.90 -3.89 -29.26
N VAL A 114 -3.94 -3.12 -28.95
CA VAL A 114 -4.83 -2.49 -29.94
C VAL A 114 -4.06 -1.55 -30.85
N ASP A 115 -3.13 -0.78 -30.29
CA ASP A 115 -2.24 0.14 -31.02
C ASP A 115 -1.21 -0.59 -31.93
N GLY A 116 -1.22 -1.93 -31.94
CA GLY A 116 -0.38 -2.74 -32.82
C GLY A 116 1.10 -2.77 -32.42
N GLN A 117 1.42 -2.50 -31.15
CA GLN A 117 2.79 -2.57 -30.66
C GLN A 117 3.34 -4.00 -30.69
N GLN A 118 4.66 -4.13 -30.85
CA GLN A 118 5.31 -5.44 -30.85
C GLN A 118 5.21 -6.10 -29.45
N PRO A 119 5.02 -7.43 -29.36
CA PRO A 119 4.88 -8.14 -28.09
C PRO A 119 6.00 -7.86 -27.09
N GLU A 120 7.24 -7.77 -27.57
CA GLU A 120 8.42 -7.47 -26.76
C GLU A 120 8.35 -6.06 -26.14
N PHE A 121 7.81 -5.09 -26.88
CA PHE A 121 7.62 -3.73 -26.38
C PHE A 121 6.51 -3.67 -25.33
N VAL A 122 5.36 -4.30 -25.61
CA VAL A 122 4.25 -4.37 -24.64
C VAL A 122 4.72 -5.00 -23.33
N LYS A 123 5.40 -6.15 -23.42
CA LYS A 123 5.97 -6.83 -22.26
C LYS A 123 6.92 -5.92 -21.50
N LYS A 124 7.87 -5.28 -22.19
CA LYS A 124 8.83 -4.36 -21.57
C LYS A 124 8.12 -3.22 -20.82
N VAL A 125 7.11 -2.60 -21.42
CA VAL A 125 6.39 -1.49 -20.78
C VAL A 125 5.65 -1.95 -19.53
N LEU A 126 4.97 -3.09 -19.58
CA LEU A 126 4.25 -3.65 -18.44
C LEU A 126 5.19 -4.11 -17.32
N ASP A 127 6.31 -4.77 -17.66
CA ASP A 127 7.34 -5.18 -16.71
C ASP A 127 7.93 -3.97 -15.97
N ASN A 128 8.27 -2.90 -16.70
CA ASN A 128 8.76 -1.65 -16.09
C ASN A 128 7.72 -0.99 -15.18
N ASP A 129 6.43 -1.04 -15.53
CA ASP A 129 5.38 -0.45 -14.71
C ASP A 129 5.15 -1.24 -13.43
N MET A 130 5.22 -2.58 -13.53
CA MET A 130 5.16 -3.50 -12.39
C MET A 130 6.35 -3.27 -11.45
N GLU A 131 7.58 -3.22 -11.97
CA GLU A 131 8.79 -2.94 -11.18
C GLU A 131 8.67 -1.62 -10.42
N LYS A 132 8.30 -0.53 -11.11
CA LYS A 132 8.09 0.78 -10.46
C LYS A 132 6.98 0.75 -9.41
N SER A 133 5.95 -0.07 -9.60
CA SER A 133 4.91 -0.23 -8.60
C SER A 133 5.42 -0.94 -7.37
N ILE A 134 6.21 -2.00 -7.55
CA ILE A 134 6.86 -2.74 -6.46
C ILE A 134 7.80 -1.82 -5.69
N GLU A 135 8.70 -1.11 -6.38
CA GLU A 135 9.64 -0.17 -5.74
C GLU A 135 8.91 0.87 -4.87
N ARG A 136 7.79 1.43 -5.35
CA ARG A 136 6.97 2.37 -4.56
C ARG A 136 6.35 1.74 -3.33
N MET A 137 5.89 0.49 -3.44
CA MET A 137 5.30 -0.24 -2.30
C MET A 137 6.37 -0.63 -1.28
N GLU A 138 7.54 -1.09 -1.73
CA GLU A 138 8.70 -1.40 -0.89
C GLU A 138 9.19 -0.16 -0.15
N LEU A 139 9.37 0.97 -0.86
CA LEU A 139 9.74 2.24 -0.23
C LEU A 139 8.69 2.67 0.81
N GLY A 140 7.40 2.50 0.51
CA GLY A 140 6.33 2.76 1.46
C GLY A 140 6.46 1.90 2.72
N ALA A 141 6.70 0.60 2.57
CA ALA A 141 6.92 -0.31 3.69
C ALA A 141 8.17 0.07 4.51
N GLU A 142 9.27 0.43 3.86
CA GLU A 142 10.49 0.90 4.52
C GLU A 142 10.27 2.18 5.34
N ILE A 143 9.42 3.10 4.85
CA ILE A 143 9.04 4.32 5.58
C ILE A 143 8.29 3.95 6.86
N TYR A 144 7.28 3.07 6.78
CA TYR A 144 6.55 2.61 7.96
C TYR A 144 7.43 1.85 8.95
N GLN A 145 8.35 1.03 8.46
CA GLN A 145 9.33 0.36 9.30
C GLN A 145 10.26 1.37 9.99
N GLY A 146 10.75 2.38 9.25
CA GLY A 146 11.55 3.47 9.82
C GLY A 146 10.81 4.27 10.89
N ILE A 147 9.51 4.50 10.73
CA ILE A 147 8.65 5.10 11.78
C ILE A 147 8.58 4.17 13.00
N GLY A 148 8.35 2.87 12.78
CA GLY A 148 8.29 1.85 13.82
C GLY A 148 9.59 1.68 14.61
N ASP A 149 10.74 1.88 13.97
CA ASP A 149 12.06 1.83 14.61
C ASP A 149 12.39 3.12 15.38
N ALA A 150 12.03 4.29 14.82
CA ALA A 150 12.33 5.58 15.42
C ALA A 150 11.42 5.92 16.61
N ALA A 151 10.13 5.57 16.56
CA ALA A 151 9.17 5.94 17.60
C ALA A 151 9.54 5.42 19.01
N PRO A 152 9.96 4.15 19.20
CA PRO A 152 10.42 3.67 20.50
C PRO A 152 11.71 4.35 20.97
N ALA A 153 12.63 4.67 20.06
CA ALA A 153 13.88 5.35 20.39
C ALA A 153 13.62 6.76 20.93
N PHE A 154 12.77 7.55 20.27
CA PHE A 154 12.34 8.85 20.79
C PHE A 154 11.45 8.72 22.04
N GLY A 155 10.71 7.61 22.17
CA GLY A 155 9.99 7.25 23.39
C GLY A 155 10.91 7.17 24.60
N MET A 156 12.04 6.46 24.49
CA MET A 156 13.05 6.37 25.55
C MET A 156 13.76 7.70 25.84
N ILE A 157 13.83 8.62 24.87
CA ILE A 157 14.39 9.97 25.08
C ILE A 157 13.38 10.88 25.80
N GLY A 158 12.08 10.67 25.58
CA GLY A 158 10.98 11.45 26.14
C GLY A 158 10.47 10.99 27.51
N THR A 159 11.00 9.89 28.06
CA THR A 159 10.77 9.39 29.43
C THR A 159 11.81 9.96 30.39
#